data_AF-A0A2V9KA82-F1
#
_entry.id   AF-A0A2V9KA82-F1
#
_cell.length_a   1.000
_cell.length_b   1.000
_cell.length_c   1.000
_cell.angle_alpha   90.00
_cell.angle_beta   90.00
_cell.angle_gamma   90.00
#
_symmetry.space_group_name_H-M   'P 1'
#
loop_
_entity.id
_entity.type
_entity.pdbx_description
1 polymer ?
#
loop_
_entity_poly.entity_id
_entity_poly.type
_entity_poly.pdbx_seq_one_letter_code
_entity_poly.pdbx_strand_id
1 'polypeptide(L)'
;MTAKASFVPCKILPGFFDSEVYVVVLDSSAYVSLEHVKLDGNEKALQEGKEVDGFVLAYIVAEDPQKGKVLVEVPGEPVIGGLRAWVPQAQLRPV
;
A
#
# COMPACT_ATOMS: atom_id res chain seq x y z
N MET A 1 -0.95 19.23 11.55
CA MET A 1 -1.67 18.89 10.31
C MET A 1 -2.13 17.46 10.46
N THR A 2 -3.42 17.18 10.37
CA THR A 2 -3.92 15.80 10.43
C THR A 2 -3.54 15.12 9.12
N ALA A 3 -2.70 14.09 9.16
CA ALA A 3 -2.35 13.33 7.97
C ALA A 3 -3.64 12.70 7.39
N LYS A 4 -3.92 12.94 6.11
CA LYS A 4 -5.11 12.42 5.45
C LYS A 4 -4.84 10.98 5.02
N ALA A 5 -5.51 10.03 5.65
CA ALA A 5 -5.41 8.62 5.30
C ALA A 5 -6.23 8.30 4.03
N SER A 6 -5.74 7.36 3.22
CA SER A 6 -6.41 6.86 2.02
C SER A 6 -5.98 5.42 1.72
N PHE A 7 -6.83 4.67 1.04
CA PHE A 7 -6.46 3.38 0.47
C PHE A 7 -5.77 3.58 -0.90
N VAL A 8 -4.65 2.90 -1.08
CA VAL A 8 -3.80 2.97 -2.28
C VAL A 8 -3.74 1.58 -2.91
N PRO A 9 -4.00 1.44 -4.22
CA PRO A 9 -3.87 0.15 -4.91
C PRO A 9 -2.43 -0.37 -4.81
N CYS A 10 -2.30 -1.66 -4.54
CA CYS A 10 -1.02 -2.33 -4.40
C CYS A 10 -1.11 -3.79 -4.81
N LYS A 11 0.05 -4.39 -5.06
CA LYS A 11 0.21 -5.85 -5.06
C LYS A 11 0.54 -6.31 -3.66
N ILE A 12 -0.01 -7.44 -3.26
CA ILE A 12 0.13 -8.00 -1.92
C ILE A 12 0.65 -9.42 -2.06
N LEU A 13 1.74 -9.72 -1.37
CA LEU A 13 2.38 -11.02 -1.30
C LEU A 13 2.48 -11.46 0.17
N PRO A 14 2.63 -12.75 0.45
CA PRO A 14 2.82 -13.22 1.81
C PRO A 14 4.04 -12.59 2.46
N GLY A 15 3.89 -12.22 3.73
CA GLY A 15 5.01 -11.78 4.56
C GLY A 15 5.85 -12.95 5.04
N PHE A 16 6.86 -12.66 5.87
CA PHE A 16 7.61 -13.72 6.55
C PHE A 16 6.83 -14.32 7.72
N PHE A 17 5.97 -13.50 8.34
CA PHE A 17 5.10 -13.90 9.45
C PHE A 17 3.62 -13.79 9.06
N ASP A 18 2.78 -14.58 9.72
CA ASP A 18 1.33 -14.61 9.47
C ASP A 18 0.61 -13.29 9.81
N SER A 19 1.27 -12.36 10.49
CA SER A 19 0.72 -11.06 10.89
C SER A 19 0.97 -9.94 9.87
N GLU A 20 1.83 -10.17 8.88
CA GLU A 20 2.26 -9.16 7.93
C GLU A 20 2.18 -9.65 6.48
N VAL A 21 2.17 -8.69 5.57
CA VAL A 21 2.23 -8.93 4.14
C VAL A 21 3.28 -8.02 3.51
N TYR A 22 3.87 -8.50 2.43
CA TYR A 22 4.73 -7.69 1.59
C TYR A 22 3.86 -6.96 0.56
N VAL A 23 3.85 -5.64 0.61
CA VAL A 23 3.10 -4.82 -0.36
C VAL A 23 4.03 -4.15 -1.35
N VAL A 24 3.58 -4.03 -2.59
CA VAL A 24 4.25 -3.27 -3.65
C VAL A 24 3.32 -2.17 -4.13
N VAL A 25 3.73 -0.93 -3.89
CA VAL A 25 3.08 0.30 -4.35
C VAL A 25 3.97 0.92 -5.42
N LEU A 26 3.61 0.72 -6.69
CA LEU A 26 4.41 1.15 -7.85
C LEU A 26 5.85 0.61 -7.79
N ASP A 27 6.82 1.48 -7.48
CA ASP A 27 8.25 1.21 -7.41
C ASP A 27 8.78 1.04 -5.96
N SER A 28 7.89 1.12 -4.98
CA SER A 28 8.21 1.00 -3.56
C SER A 28 7.55 -0.23 -2.94
N SER A 29 8.20 -0.81 -1.95
CA SER A 29 7.70 -1.98 -1.23
C SER A 29 8.04 -1.97 0.25
N ALA A 30 7.15 -2.56 1.04
CA ALA A 30 7.23 -2.59 2.49
C ALA A 30 6.57 -3.84 3.06
N TYR A 31 7.02 -4.28 4.23
CA TYR A 31 6.25 -5.18 5.08
C TYR A 31 5.25 -4.38 5.89
N VAL A 32 3.99 -4.81 5.85
CA VAL A 32 2.85 -4.08 6.42
C VAL A 32 1.97 -5.04 7.20
N SER A 33 1.47 -4.60 8.36
CA SER A 33 0.48 -5.34 9.14
C SER A 33 -0.77 -5.63 8.29
N LEU A 34 -1.27 -6.86 8.35
CA LEU A 34 -2.49 -7.28 7.64
C LEU A 34 -3.70 -6.37 7.93
N GLU A 35 -3.76 -5.76 9.11
CA GLU A 35 -4.85 -4.85 9.51
C GLU A 35 -4.92 -3.57 8.66
N HIS A 36 -3.81 -3.19 8.01
CA HIS A 36 -3.72 -2.03 7.15
C HIS A 36 -4.00 -2.36 5.67
N VAL A 37 -4.44 -3.58 5.36
CA VAL A 37 -4.57 -4.03 3.97
C VAL A 37 -5.97 -4.57 3.71
N LYS A 38 -6.52 -4.25 2.54
CA LYS A 38 -7.80 -4.78 2.03
C LYS A 38 -7.50 -5.61 0.79
N LEU A 39 -7.77 -6.92 0.88
CA LEU A 39 -7.61 -7.84 -0.23
C LEU A 39 -8.81 -7.71 -1.19
N ASP A 40 -8.57 -7.80 -2.49
CA ASP A 40 -9.64 -7.79 -3.50
C ASP A 40 -10.23 -9.20 -3.70
N GLY A 41 -10.72 -9.80 -2.60
CA GLY A 41 -11.44 -11.08 -2.58
C GLY A 41 -10.64 -12.34 -2.95
N ASN A 42 -9.30 -12.28 -2.86
CA ASN A 42 -8.39 -13.37 -3.25
C ASN A 42 -7.53 -13.88 -2.08
N GLU A 43 -8.08 -13.97 -0.88
CA GLU A 43 -7.39 -14.42 0.34
C GLU A 43 -6.74 -15.79 0.17
N LYS A 44 -7.42 -16.71 -0.53
CA LYS A 44 -6.90 -18.06 -0.79
C LYS A 44 -5.63 -18.04 -1.64
N ALA A 45 -5.55 -17.17 -2.64
CA ALA A 45 -4.37 -17.08 -3.49
C ALA A 45 -3.16 -16.58 -2.69
N LEU A 46 -3.38 -15.66 -1.75
CA LEU A 46 -2.33 -15.20 -0.83
C LEU A 46 -1.82 -16.36 0.05
N GLN A 47 -2.72 -17.18 0.62
CA GLN A 47 -2.34 -18.37 1.40
C GLN A 47 -1.58 -19.42 0.57
N GLU A 48 -1.80 -19.48 -0.74
CA GLU A 48 -1.08 -20.35 -1.67
C GLU A 48 0.28 -19.79 -2.12
N GLY A 49 0.74 -18.68 -1.55
CA GLY A 49 2.03 -18.08 -1.92
C GLY A 49 1.97 -17.10 -3.07
N LYS A 50 0.79 -16.73 -3.56
CA LYS A 50 0.63 -15.95 -4.80
C LYS A 50 0.45 -14.46 -4.51
N GLU A 51 0.86 -13.65 -5.48
CA GLU A 51 0.55 -12.23 -5.52
C GLU A 51 -0.94 -12.01 -5.78
N VAL A 52 -1.54 -11.08 -5.04
CA VAL A 52 -2.92 -10.66 -5.22
C VAL A 52 -3.03 -9.14 -5.29
N ASP A 53 -4.04 -8.66 -5.99
CA ASP A 53 -4.39 -7.24 -5.99
C ASP A 53 -5.13 -6.87 -4.71
N GLY A 54 -4.93 -5.63 -4.27
CA GLY A 54 -5.68 -5.06 -3.17
C GLY A 54 -5.29 -3.62 -2.89
N PHE A 55 -5.54 -3.19 -1.66
CA PHE A 55 -5.31 -1.82 -1.24
C PHE A 55 -4.60 -1.80 0.11
N VAL A 56 -3.62 -0.91 0.24
CA VAL A 56 -2.96 -0.63 1.52
C VAL A 56 -3.39 0.74 2.04
N LEU A 57 -3.62 0.83 3.35
CA LEU A 57 -3.83 2.09 4.04
C LEU A 57 -2.51 2.89 4.01
N ALA A 58 -2.56 4.11 3.52
CA ALA A 58 -1.41 5.00 3.49
C ALA A 58 -1.82 6.43 3.85
N TYR A 59 -0.84 7.23 4.25
CA TYR A 59 -1.04 8.61 4.67
C TYR A 59 -0.52 9.57 3.61
N ILE A 60 -1.35 10.51 3.18
CA ILE A 60 -0.94 11.58 2.26
C ILE A 60 -0.05 12.55 3.03
N VAL A 61 1.21 12.65 2.61
CA VAL A 61 2.22 13.53 3.23
C VAL A 61 2.58 14.72 2.36
N ALA A 62 2.34 14.65 1.04
CA ALA A 62 2.44 15.78 0.13
C ALA A 62 1.51 15.59 -1.08
N GLU A 63 1.21 16.69 -1.77
CA GLU A 63 0.44 16.70 -3.02
C GLU A 63 1.23 17.44 -4.10
N ASP A 64 1.18 16.95 -5.34
CA ASP A 64 1.64 17.66 -6.53
C ASP A 64 0.44 17.81 -7.50
N PRO A 65 -0.35 18.90 -7.34
CA PRO A 65 -1.54 19.12 -8.17
C PRO A 65 -1.22 19.29 -9.65
N GLN A 66 -0.02 19.78 -9.99
CA GLN A 66 0.37 20.01 -11.39
C GLN A 66 0.57 18.68 -12.13
N LYS A 67 0.94 17.63 -11.42
CA LYS A 67 1.13 16.28 -11.98
C LYS A 67 -0.02 15.32 -11.66
N GLY A 68 -1.02 15.76 -10.91
CA GLY A 68 -2.11 14.91 -10.44
C GLY A 68 -1.63 13.73 -9.59
N LYS A 69 -0.57 13.95 -8.80
CA LYS A 69 0.04 12.92 -7.94
C LYS A 69 0.00 13.34 -6.48
N VAL A 70 0.03 12.35 -5.61
CA VAL A 70 0.21 12.53 -4.17
C VAL A 70 1.36 11.67 -3.69
N LEU A 71 2.10 12.16 -2.71
CA LEU A 71 3.10 11.39 -2.01
C LEU A 71 2.39 10.73 -0.82
N VAL A 72 2.35 9.41 -0.84
CA VAL A 72 1.80 8.62 0.25
C VAL A 72 2.93 8.01 1.07
N GLU A 73 2.69 7.82 2.36
CA GLU A 73 3.54 7.06 3.27
C GLU A 73 2.78 5.82 3.76
N VAL A 74 3.33 4.65 3.47
CA VAL A 74 2.81 3.35 3.90
C VAL A 74 3.31 3.06 5.31
N PRO A 75 2.45 2.65 6.26
CA PRO A 75 2.88 2.23 7.58
C PRO A 75 3.57 0.87 7.47
N GLY A 76 4.81 0.74 7.95
CA GLY A 76 5.50 -0.55 7.94
C GLY A 76 7.02 -0.44 7.93
N GLU A 77 7.65 -1.53 7.49
CA GLU A 77 9.10 -1.63 7.35
C GLU A 77 9.51 -1.59 5.86
N PRO A 78 10.38 -0.66 5.44
CA PRO A 78 10.75 -0.51 4.05
C PRO A 78 11.62 -1.67 3.56
N VAL A 79 11.44 -2.07 2.30
CA VAL A 79 12.28 -3.09 1.65
C VAL A 79 12.99 -2.51 0.42
N ILE A 80 12.23 -2.00 -0.57
CA ILE A 80 12.76 -1.37 -1.79
C ILE A 80 12.04 -0.05 -2.00
N GLY A 81 12.73 1.02 -2.41
CA GLY A 81 12.11 2.33 -2.69
C GLY A 81 11.65 3.12 -1.45
N GLY A 82 11.54 2.47 -0.28
CA GLY A 82 11.17 3.09 0.98
C GLY A 82 9.67 2.97 1.30
N LEU A 83 9.21 3.68 2.33
CA LEU A 83 7.79 3.72 2.72
C LEU A 83 6.97 4.74 1.93
N ARG A 84 7.62 5.56 1.09
CA ARG A 84 6.97 6.67 0.41
C ARG A 84 6.96 6.48 -1.09
N ALA A 85 5.79 6.65 -1.69
CA ALA A 85 5.60 6.51 -3.13
C ALA A 85 4.76 7.65 -3.70
N TRP A 86 5.12 8.13 -4.89
CA TRP A 86 4.30 9.08 -5.64
C TRP A 86 3.25 8.33 -6.45
N VAL A 87 2.00 8.39 -6.01
CA VAL A 87 0.87 7.71 -6.66
C VAL A 87 -0.05 8.69 -7.37
N PRO A 88 -0.67 8.32 -8.51
CA PRO A 88 -1.71 9.13 -9.13
C PRO A 88 -2.88 9.36 -8.15
N GLN A 89 -3.30 10.61 -7.99
CA GLN A 89 -4.40 10.96 -7.09
C GLN A 89 -5.71 10.25 -7.45
N ALA A 90 -5.93 9.99 -8.74
CA ALA A 90 -7.10 9.27 -9.26
C ALA A 90 -7.20 7.80 -8.80
N GLN A 91 -6.09 7.22 -8.29
CA GLN A 91 -6.06 5.85 -7.78
C GLN A 91 -6.45 5.75 -6.30
N LEU A 92 -6.46 6.88 -5.58
CA LEU A 92 -6.80 6.90 -4.16
C LEU A 92 -8.27 6.54 -3.93
N ARG A 93 -8.50 5.73 -2.89
CA ARG A 93 -9.83 5.40 -2.39
C ARG A 93 -10.02 5.94 -0.96
N PRO A 94 -11.21 6.43 -0.59
CA PRO A 94 -11.50 6.85 0.78
C PRO A 94 -11.38 5.67 1.75
N VAL A 95 -11.06 5.98 3.01
CA VAL A 95 -10.92 4.99 4.10
C VAL A 95 -12.28 4.41 4.49
#